data_AF-A0A940N9Q4-F1
#
_entry.id   AF-A0A940N9Q4-F1
#
_cell.length_a   1.000
_cell.length_b   1.000
_cell.length_c   1.000
_cell.angle_alpha   90.00
_cell.angle_beta   90.00
_cell.angle_gamma   90.00
#
_symmetry.space_group_name_H-M   'P 1'
#
loop_
_entity.id
_entity.type
_entity.pdbx_description
1 polymer ?
#
loop_
_entity_poly.entity_id
_entity_poly.type
_entity_poly.pdbx_seq_one_letter_code
_entity_poly.pdbx_strand_id
1 'polypeptide(L)'
;MIHSEIYRFPYTRMGGMQRTYNVTINLVRRDSGVYAYNSWVHHAGMFKGNGLAFPLVSRTTEQAAAEARARIEGHIENLLGVNE
;
A
#
# COMPACT_ATOMS: atom_id res chain seq x y z
N MET A 1 8.47 4.21 20.64
CA MET A 1 7.13 4.77 20.37
C MET A 1 6.88 4.66 18.88
N ILE A 2 5.86 3.91 18.48
CA ILE A 2 5.58 3.68 17.07
C ILE A 2 4.92 4.94 16.49
N HIS A 3 5.58 5.60 15.54
CA HIS A 3 4.95 6.67 14.76
C HIS A 3 4.24 6.03 13.56
N SER A 4 2.93 6.25 13.46
CA SER A 4 2.10 5.70 12.39
C SER A 4 1.37 6.79 11.63
N GLU A 5 1.36 6.70 10.31
CA GLU A 5 0.67 7.62 9.42
C GLU A 5 -0.22 6.87 8.43
N ILE A 6 -1.44 7.35 8.24
CA ILE A 6 -2.42 6.73 7.35
C ILE A 6 -2.55 7.54 6.07
N TYR A 7 -2.32 6.89 4.94
CA TYR A 7 -2.50 7.44 3.61
C TYR A 7 -3.67 6.75 2.92
N ARG A 8 -4.56 7.53 2.28
CA ARG A 8 -5.69 7.01 1.51
C ARG A 8 -5.68 7.63 0.13
N PHE A 9 -5.82 6.81 -0.90
CA PHE A 9 -5.88 7.28 -2.28
C PHE A 9 -6.63 6.28 -3.18
N PRO A 10 -7.27 6.76 -4.25
CA PRO A 10 -7.77 5.90 -5.31
C PRO A 10 -6.63 5.50 -6.25
N TYR A 11 -6.71 4.29 -6.79
CA TYR A 11 -5.83 3.80 -7.86
C TYR A 11 -6.64 3.03 -8.89
N THR A 12 -6.58 3.46 -10.15
CA THR A 12 -7.22 2.73 -11.26
C THR A 12 -6.19 1.83 -11.91
N ARG A 13 -6.48 0.52 -11.90
CA ARG A 13 -5.61 -0.46 -12.53
C ARG A 13 -5.59 -0.24 -14.04
N MET A 14 -4.40 -0.31 -14.64
CA MET A 14 -4.19 -0.13 -16.07
C MET A 14 -4.34 -1.44 -16.85
N GLY A 15 -3.93 -2.58 -16.26
CA GLY A 15 -4.10 -3.91 -16.83
C GLY A 15 -5.42 -4.60 -16.45
N GLY A 16 -5.86 -5.56 -17.27
CA GLY A 16 -7.06 -6.37 -17.00
C GLY A 16 -8.36 -5.54 -16.91
N MET A 17 -9.28 -5.90 -16.00
CA MET A 17 -10.44 -5.03 -15.74
C MET A 17 -9.96 -3.75 -15.06
N GLN A 18 -10.21 -2.60 -15.70
CA GLN A 18 -9.81 -1.26 -15.27
C GLN A 18 -10.63 -0.76 -14.08
N ARG A 19 -10.58 -1.49 -12.97
CA ARG A 19 -11.26 -1.16 -11.72
C ARG A 19 -10.48 -0.07 -10.99
N THR A 20 -11.21 0.89 -10.44
CA THR A 20 -10.68 1.80 -9.42
C THR A 20 -10.78 1.17 -8.05
N TYR A 21 -9.65 1.11 -7.36
CA TYR A 21 -9.52 0.61 -6.01
C TYR A 21 -9.32 1.77 -5.03
N ASN A 22 -9.95 1.67 -3.86
CA ASN A 22 -9.67 2.52 -2.71
C ASN A 22 -8.57 1.86 -1.88
N VAL A 23 -7.42 2.50 -1.82
CA VAL A 23 -6.24 1.99 -1.12
C VAL A 23 -6.05 2.76 0.18
N THR A 24 -5.85 2.02 1.27
CA THR A 24 -5.40 2.57 2.55
C THR A 24 -4.03 1.99 2.87
N ILE A 25 -3.06 2.83 3.22
CA ILE A 25 -1.73 2.43 3.70
C ILE A 25 -1.60 2.95 5.13
N ASN A 26 -1.21 2.08 6.06
CA ASN A 26 -0.70 2.46 7.36
C ASN A 26 0.82 2.33 7.34
N LEU A 27 1.52 3.45 7.26
CA LEU A 27 2.97 3.55 7.31
C LEU A 27 3.42 3.61 8.76
N VAL A 28 4.40 2.78 9.11
CA VAL A 28 4.88 2.63 10.48
C VAL A 28 6.40 2.81 10.50
N ARG A 29 6.89 3.71 11.36
CA ARG A 29 8.30 3.79 11.71
C ARG A 29 8.54 3.04 13.02
N ARG A 30 9.36 1.98 12.95
CA ARG A 30 9.77 1.20 14.12
C ARG A 30 10.84 1.95 14.92
N ASP A 31 11.02 1.57 16.17
CA ASP A 31 12.07 2.15 17.03
C ASP A 31 13.49 1.92 16.48
N SER A 32 13.68 0.89 15.65
CA SER A 32 14.94 0.66 14.91
C SER A 32 15.20 1.68 13.78
N GLY A 33 14.26 2.59 13.52
CA GLY A 33 14.29 3.52 12.40
C GLY A 33 13.82 2.94 11.06
N VAL A 34 13.57 1.63 10.98
CA VAL A 34 13.07 0.96 9.78
C VAL A 34 11.60 1.31 9.54
N TYR A 35 11.26 1.64 8.29
CA TYR A 35 9.88 1.81 7.86
C TYR A 35 9.28 0.48 7.40
N ALA A 36 8.03 0.26 7.78
CA ALA A 36 7.19 -0.85 7.34
C ALA A 36 5.79 -0.31 7.05
N TYR A 37 4.99 -1.05 6.29
CA TYR A 37 3.62 -0.65 6.04
C TYR A 37 2.68 -1.86 5.99
N ASN A 38 1.41 -1.60 6.28
CA ASN A 38 0.30 -2.47 5.92
C ASN A 38 -0.59 -1.73 4.94
N SER A 39 -1.19 -2.44 3.99
CA SER A 39 -2.16 -1.87 3.06
C SER A 39 -3.47 -2.64 3.08
N TRP A 40 -4.55 -1.98 2.72
CA TRP A 40 -5.87 -2.56 2.49
C TRP A 40 -6.43 -1.99 1.19
N VAL A 41 -6.81 -2.88 0.28
CA VAL A 41 -7.34 -2.57 -1.04
C VAL A 41 -8.82 -2.93 -1.06
N HIS A 42 -9.67 -1.98 -1.45
CA HIS A 42 -11.11 -2.19 -1.59
C HIS A 42 -11.59 -1.81 -2.99
N HIS A 43 -12.60 -2.49 -3.50
CA HIS A 43 -13.33 -2.11 -4.70
C HIS A 43 -14.83 -2.20 -4.45
N ALA A 44 -15.58 -1.14 -4.75
CA ALA A 44 -17.02 -1.06 -4.49
C ALA A 44 -17.42 -1.45 -3.05
N GLY A 45 -16.61 -1.04 -2.06
CA GLY A 45 -16.81 -1.36 -0.65
C GLY A 45 -16.38 -2.77 -0.23
N MET A 46 -16.04 -3.66 -1.17
CA MET A 46 -15.56 -5.00 -0.88
C MET A 46 -14.05 -5.02 -0.68
N PHE A 47 -13.58 -5.73 0.34
CA PHE A 47 -12.16 -5.97 0.57
C PHE A 47 -11.59 -6.90 -0.51
N LYS A 48 -10.45 -6.51 -1.09
CA LYS A 48 -9.78 -7.22 -2.19
C LYS A 48 -8.43 -7.80 -1.79
N GLY A 49 -7.79 -7.28 -0.75
CA GLY A 49 -6.53 -7.82 -0.27
C GLY A 49 -5.65 -6.75 0.36
N ASN A 50 -4.47 -7.17 0.81
CA ASN A 50 -3.52 -6.30 1.49
C ASN A 50 -2.25 -6.04 0.67
N GLY A 51 -2.12 -6.65 -0.51
CA GLY A 51 -0.83 -6.73 -1.19
C GLY A 51 0.17 -7.57 -0.41
N LEU A 52 1.45 -7.47 -0.78
CA LEU A 52 2.56 -8.09 -0.03
C LEU A 52 3.19 -7.07 0.93
N ALA A 53 3.32 -7.42 2.22
CA ALA A 53 3.91 -6.55 3.23
C ALA A 53 5.39 -6.88 3.44
N PHE A 54 6.28 -6.03 2.93
CA PHE A 54 7.73 -6.15 3.12
C PHE A 54 8.31 -4.86 3.74
N PRO A 55 9.42 -4.95 4.50
CA PRO A 55 10.13 -3.76 4.96
C PRO A 55 10.48 -2.82 3.80
N LEU A 56 10.48 -1.52 4.10
CA LEU A 56 10.83 -0.46 3.17
C LEU A 56 12.32 -0.12 3.31
N VAL A 57 12.96 0.26 2.21
CA VAL A 57 14.38 0.66 2.19
C VAL A 57 14.57 2.17 2.37
N SER A 58 13.48 2.92 2.31
CA SER A 58 13.43 4.37 2.51
C SER A 58 13.97 4.84 3.85
N ARG A 59 14.55 6.04 3.85
CA ARG A 59 15.20 6.65 5.04
C ARG A 59 14.39 7.79 5.64
N THR A 60 13.47 8.39 4.88
CA THR A 60 12.56 9.43 5.34
C THR A 60 11.11 8.97 5.23
N THR A 61 10.22 9.59 6.00
CA THR A 61 8.79 9.29 5.96
C THR A 61 8.20 9.51 4.57
N GLU A 62 8.58 10.61 3.91
CA GLU A 62 8.10 10.96 2.57
C GLU A 62 8.54 9.92 1.52
N GLN A 63 9.81 9.50 1.57
CA GLN A 63 10.31 8.42 0.71
C GLN A 63 9.57 7.12 0.99
N ALA A 64 9.35 6.79 2.27
CA ALA A 64 8.70 5.56 2.67
C ALA A 64 7.22 5.53 2.25
N ALA A 65 6.52 6.67 2.31
CA ALA A 65 5.16 6.81 1.81
C ALA A 65 5.10 6.61 0.28
N ALA A 66 6.02 7.24 -0.46
CA ALA A 66 6.11 7.08 -1.91
C ALA A 66 6.47 5.63 -2.32
N GLU A 67 7.40 4.99 -1.61
CA GLU A 67 7.80 3.60 -1.83
C GLU A 67 6.63 2.63 -1.54
N ALA A 68 5.95 2.79 -0.40
CA ALA A 68 4.80 1.97 -0.05
C ALA A 68 3.67 2.10 -1.08
N ARG A 69 3.42 3.33 -1.57
CA ARG A 69 2.46 3.61 -2.64
C ARG A 69 2.85 2.89 -3.93
N ALA A 70 4.07 3.07 -4.42
CA ALA A 70 4.53 2.44 -5.65
C ALA A 70 4.44 0.90 -5.57
N ARG A 71 4.77 0.31 -4.41
CA ARG A 71 4.66 -1.14 -4.19
C ARG A 71 3.22 -1.63 -4.27
N ILE A 72 2.27 -0.99 -3.57
CA ILE A 72 0.87 -1.45 -3.59
C ILE A 72 0.22 -1.23 -4.95
N GLU A 73 0.55 -0.15 -5.67
CA GLU A 73 0.13 0.05 -7.06
C GLU A 73 0.63 -1.11 -7.94
N GLY A 74 1.91 -1.47 -7.84
CA GLY A 74 2.48 -2.63 -8.53
C GLY A 74 1.83 -3.97 -8.13
N HIS A 75 1.47 -4.15 -6.86
CA HIS A 75 0.73 -5.34 -6.40
C HIS A 75 -0.67 -5.40 -7.00
N ILE A 76 -1.38 -4.28 -7.12
CA ILE A 76 -2.71 -4.21 -7.74
C ILE A 76 -2.61 -4.53 -9.24
N GLU A 77 -1.61 -3.98 -9.94
CA GLU A 77 -1.40 -4.27 -11.37
C GLU A 77 -1.18 -5.76 -11.63
N ASN A 78 -0.42 -6.42 -10.75
CA ASN A 78 -0.02 -7.82 -10.91
C ASN A 78 -0.87 -8.80 -10.08
N LEU A 79 -1.95 -8.34 -9.43
CA LEU A 79 -2.80 -9.13 -8.54
C LEU A 79 -2.02 -9.89 -7.44
N LEU A 80 -0.94 -9.31 -6.94
CA LEU A 80 -0.10 -9.93 -5.90
C LEU A 80 -0.72 -9.70 -4.52
N GLY A 81 -1.39 -10.72 -3.97
CA GLY A 81 -2.10 -10.59 -2.69
C GLY A 81 -3.32 -9.66 -2.77
N VAL A 82 -3.85 -9.46 -3.97
CA VAL A 82 -5.07 -8.71 -4.28
C VAL A 82 -5.91 -9.53 -5.25
N ASN A 83 -7.15 -9.81 -4.88
CA ASN A 83 -8.13 -10.51 -5.70
C ASN A 83 -8.87 -9.51 -6.60
N GLU A 84 -9.20 -9.93 -7.82
CA GLU A 84 -9.99 -9.10 -8.74
C GLU A 84 -11.42 -8.90 -8.24
#